data_AF-A0A2A2QR73-F1
#
_entry.id   AF-A0A2A2QR73-F1
#
_cell.length_a   1.000
_cell.length_b   1.000
_cell.length_c   1.000
_cell.angle_alpha   90.00
_cell.angle_beta   90.00
_cell.angle_gamma   90.00
#
_symmetry.space_group_name_H-M   'P 1'
#
loop_
_entity.id
_entity.type
_entity.pdbx_description
1 polymer ?
#
loop_
_entity_poly.entity_id
_entity_poly.type
_entity_poly.pdbx_seq_one_letter_code
_entity_poly.pdbx_strand_id
1 'polypeptide(L)'
;MNITIKSIPEDVSVALKRAAANSRRSLNGEIIHRLSLSLAENARAPQPAIAESPDAVADAWESLAGRWKSGLSVEAEIAALYESRSAGRDVDLSW
;
A
#
# COMPACT_ATOMS: atom_id res chain seq x y z
N MET A 1 -16.71 9.41 18.52
CA MET A 1 -15.87 9.58 19.74
C MET A 1 -14.92 10.73 19.48
N ASN A 2 -14.77 11.67 20.41
CA ASN A 2 -13.84 12.80 20.27
C ASN A 2 -12.75 12.68 21.35
N ILE A 3 -11.49 12.80 20.95
CA ILE A 3 -10.33 12.71 21.85
C ILE A 3 -9.59 14.03 21.76
N THR A 4 -9.41 14.70 22.89
CA THR A 4 -8.57 15.90 23.00
C THR A 4 -7.25 15.52 23.61
N ILE A 5 -6.17 15.68 22.85
CA ILE A 5 -4.81 15.46 23.35
C ILE A 5 -4.29 16.82 23.81
N LYS A 6 -4.07 16.95 25.12
CA LYS A 6 -3.49 18.17 25.72
C LYS A 6 -1.99 18.03 25.83
N SER A 7 -1.29 19.16 25.76
CA SER A 7 0.16 19.26 25.99
C SER A 7 1.01 18.42 25.03
N ILE A 8 0.71 18.47 23.73
CA ILE A 8 1.57 17.86 22.71
C ILE A 8 2.90 18.64 22.67
N PRO A 9 4.06 17.97 22.82
CA PRO A 9 5.36 18.61 22.65
C PRO A 9 5.48 19.31 21.28
N GLU A 10 6.11 20.48 21.26
CA GLU A 10 6.14 21.33 20.05
C GLU A 10 6.86 20.65 18.88
N ASP A 11 7.95 19.93 19.17
CA ASP A 11 8.69 19.12 18.23
C ASP A 11 7.81 18.04 17.57
N VAL A 12 6.97 17.36 18.35
CA VAL A 12 6.01 16.36 17.86
C VAL A 12 4.92 17.04 17.02
N SER A 13 4.45 18.22 17.43
CA SER A 13 3.50 19.05 16.66
C SER A 13 4.04 19.39 15.26
N VAL A 14 5.30 19.84 15.19
CA VAL A 14 5.97 20.20 13.94
C VAL A 14 6.18 18.96 13.06
N ALA A 15 6.61 17.85 13.64
CA ALA A 15 6.79 16.59 12.93
C ALA A 15 5.48 16.08 12.33
N LEU A 16 4.37 16.14 13.08
CA LEU A 16 3.04 15.74 12.61
C LEU A 16 2.54 16.62 11.47
N LYS A 17 2.73 17.95 11.56
CA LYS A 17 2.37 18.87 10.47
C LYS A 17 3.14 18.57 9.19
N ARG A 18 4.44 18.31 9.28
CA ARG A 18 5.27 17.93 8.14
C ARG A 18 4.81 16.60 7.52
N ALA A 19 4.57 15.59 8.36
CA ALA A 19 4.09 14.29 7.89
C ALA A 19 2.73 14.37 7.21
N ALA A 20 1.81 15.18 7.73
CA ALA A 20 0.50 15.43 7.16
C ALA A 20 0.62 16.08 5.76
N ALA A 21 1.49 17.09 5.62
CA ALA A 21 1.74 17.74 4.33
C ALA A 21 2.31 16.76 3.29
N ASN A 22 3.31 15.96 3.68
CA ASN A 22 3.94 14.97 2.79
C ASN A 22 2.96 13.88 2.35
N SER A 23 2.07 13.45 3.26
CA SER A 23 1.08 12.41 2.98
C SER A 23 -0.19 12.94 2.31
N ARG A 24 -0.29 14.26 2.06
CA ARG A 24 -1.49 14.96 1.58
C ARG A 24 -2.73 14.63 2.44
N ARG A 25 -2.57 14.59 3.76
CA ARG A 25 -3.64 14.36 4.74
C ARG A 25 -3.87 15.59 5.60
N SER A 26 -5.08 15.72 6.15
CA SER A 26 -5.33 16.67 7.24
C SER A 26 -4.54 16.25 8.48
N LEU A 27 -4.22 17.19 9.37
CA LEU A 27 -3.50 16.90 10.61
C LEU A 27 -4.23 15.85 11.45
N ASN A 28 -5.55 15.97 11.58
CA ASN A 28 -6.36 14.98 12.28
C ASN A 28 -6.33 13.61 11.59
N GLY A 29 -6.39 13.58 10.26
CA GLY A 29 -6.27 12.34 9.49
C GLY A 29 -4.92 11.64 9.67
N GLU A 30 -3.84 12.42 9.75
CA GLU A 30 -2.49 11.88 10.01
C GLU A 30 -2.37 11.33 11.45
N ILE A 31 -2.95 12.03 12.44
CA ILE A 31 -2.99 11.54 13.83
C ILE A 31 -3.74 10.21 13.91
N ILE A 32 -4.94 10.14 13.31
CA ILE A 32 -5.74 8.91 13.29
C ILE A 32 -4.96 7.79 12.59
N HIS A 33 -4.37 8.05 11.43
CA HIS A 33 -3.61 7.05 10.69
C HIS A 33 -2.48 6.45 11.52
N ARG A 34 -1.70 7.29 12.22
CA ARG A 34 -0.61 6.83 13.08
C ARG A 34 -1.09 6.05 14.29
N LEU A 35 -2.20 6.47 14.90
CA LEU A 35 -2.81 5.72 16.01
C LEU A 35 -3.33 4.35 15.54
N SER A 36 -3.96 4.29 14.35
CA SER A 36 -4.39 3.02 13.77
C SER A 36 -3.20 2.10 13.47
N LEU A 37 -2.11 2.65 12.94
CA LEU A 37 -0.90 1.88 12.65
C LEU A 37 -0.27 1.33 13.93
N SER A 38 -0.09 2.17 14.97
CA SER A 38 0.54 1.73 16.22
C SER A 38 -0.29 0.66 16.93
N LEU A 39 -1.62 0.76 16.91
CA LEU A 39 -2.51 -0.26 17.46
C LEU A 39 -2.48 -1.55 16.63
N ALA A 40 -2.41 -1.44 15.31
CA ALA A 40 -2.29 -2.60 14.42
C ALA A 40 -0.93 -3.31 14.55
N GLU A 41 0.16 -2.57 14.72
CA GLU A 41 1.50 -3.12 14.93
C GLU A 41 1.62 -3.83 16.28
N ASN A 42 1.04 -3.28 17.34
CA ASN A 42 0.97 -3.96 18.65
C ASN A 42 0.05 -5.18 18.65
N ALA A 43 -0.97 -5.19 17.78
CA ALA A 43 -1.83 -6.35 17.58
C ALA A 43 -1.21 -7.42 16.65
N ARG A 44 -0.14 -7.08 15.93
CA ARG A 44 0.52 -8.00 15.02
C ARG A 44 1.48 -8.85 15.83
N ALA A 45 1.20 -10.16 15.90
CA ALA A 45 2.22 -11.14 16.26
C ALA A 45 3.49 -10.84 15.44
N PRO A 46 4.70 -11.03 15.99
CA PRO A 46 5.94 -10.73 15.30
C PRO A 46 5.87 -11.33 13.90
N GLN A 47 5.78 -10.46 12.91
CA GLN A 47 5.85 -10.92 11.53
C GLN A 47 7.24 -11.49 11.37
N PRO A 48 7.40 -12.70 10.81
CA PRO A 48 8.71 -13.11 10.37
C PRO A 48 9.23 -11.99 9.47
N ALA A 49 10.40 -11.45 9.80
CA ALA A 49 11.08 -10.54 8.90
C ALA A 49 11.14 -11.26 7.56
N ILE A 50 10.54 -10.68 6.53
CA ILE A 50 10.58 -11.22 5.18
C ILE A 50 12.03 -11.01 4.69
N ALA A 51 12.92 -11.85 5.19
CA ALA A 51 14.13 -12.27 4.50
C ALA A 51 13.73 -13.43 3.58
N GLU A 52 12.64 -13.28 2.83
CA GLU A 52 12.29 -14.26 1.83
C GLU A 52 13.24 -14.02 0.65
N SER A 53 14.00 -15.06 0.31
CA SER A 53 14.74 -15.13 -0.94
C SER A 53 13.81 -14.68 -2.07
N PRO A 54 14.31 -13.95 -3.10
CA PRO A 54 13.56 -13.70 -4.32
C PRO A 54 12.83 -14.95 -4.86
N ASP A 55 13.42 -16.12 -4.65
CA ASP A 55 12.84 -17.42 -5.02
C ASP A 55 11.59 -17.77 -4.21
N ALA A 56 11.59 -17.53 -2.89
CA ALA A 56 10.43 -17.81 -2.03
C ALA A 56 9.24 -16.88 -2.35
N VAL A 57 9.55 -15.65 -2.75
CA VAL A 57 8.55 -14.72 -3.28
C VAL A 57 8.00 -15.27 -4.60
N ALA A 58 8.87 -15.64 -5.55
CA ALA A 58 8.46 -16.20 -6.84
C ALA A 58 7.57 -17.45 -6.70
N ASP A 59 7.91 -18.37 -5.80
CA ASP A 59 7.12 -19.57 -5.51
C ASP A 59 5.74 -19.22 -4.91
N ALA A 60 5.67 -18.19 -4.05
CA ALA A 60 4.41 -17.70 -3.52
C ALA A 60 3.53 -17.08 -4.61
N TRP A 61 4.13 -16.31 -5.54
CA TRP A 61 3.43 -15.77 -6.72
C TRP A 61 2.96 -16.90 -7.64
N GLU A 62 3.76 -17.95 -7.84
CA GLU A 62 3.38 -19.12 -8.64
C GLU A 62 2.19 -19.86 -8.00
N SER A 63 2.21 -20.04 -6.67
CA SER A 63 1.08 -20.63 -5.94
C SER A 63 -0.19 -19.77 -6.00
N LEU A 64 -0.06 -18.45 -6.05
CA LEU A 64 -1.18 -17.49 -6.10
C LEU A 64 -1.76 -17.32 -7.51
N ALA A 65 -0.93 -17.40 -8.55
CA ALA A 65 -1.32 -17.21 -9.94
C ALA A 65 -2.25 -18.33 -10.47
N GLY A 66 -2.39 -19.44 -9.73
CA GLY A 66 -3.34 -20.51 -10.05
C GLY A 66 -3.10 -21.13 -11.43
N ARG A 67 -4.16 -21.28 -12.25
CA ARG A 67 -4.13 -22.02 -13.53
C ARG A 67 -3.58 -21.22 -14.73
N TRP A 68 -3.12 -19.98 -14.55
CA TRP A 68 -2.55 -19.23 -15.67
C TRP A 68 -1.16 -19.77 -15.99
N LYS A 69 -1.13 -20.82 -16.81
CA LYS A 69 0.08 -21.30 -17.46
C LYS A 69 0.07 -20.78 -18.89
N SER A 70 0.93 -19.82 -19.17
CA SER A 70 1.23 -19.47 -20.55
C SER A 70 2.45 -20.23 -21.01
N GLY A 71 2.36 -20.78 -22.23
CA GLY A 71 3.49 -21.36 -22.94
C GLY A 71 4.28 -20.33 -23.76
N LEU A 72 3.89 -19.05 -23.72
CA LEU A 72 4.56 -17.97 -24.44
C LEU A 72 5.77 -17.47 -23.64
N SER A 73 6.74 -16.87 -24.35
CA SER A 73 7.80 -16.12 -23.69
C SER A 73 7.23 -14.86 -23.04
N VAL A 74 7.95 -14.31 -22.07
CA VAL A 74 7.55 -13.10 -21.33
C VAL A 74 7.26 -11.94 -22.29
N GLU A 75 8.10 -11.72 -23.30
CA GLU A 75 7.90 -10.63 -24.26
C GLU A 75 6.66 -10.84 -25.13
N ALA A 76 6.39 -12.08 -25.53
CA ALA A 76 5.23 -12.44 -26.32
C ALA A 76 3.92 -12.34 -25.50
N GLU A 77 3.96 -12.72 -24.22
CA GLU A 77 2.84 -12.54 -23.28
C GLU A 77 2.49 -11.06 -23.12
N ILE A 78 3.52 -10.23 -22.91
CA ILE A 78 3.35 -8.77 -22.77
C ILE A 78 2.71 -8.22 -24.04
N ALA A 79 3.25 -8.54 -25.22
CA ALA A 79 2.69 -8.07 -26.49
C ALA A 79 1.22 -8.47 -26.66
N ALA A 80 0.88 -9.72 -26.40
CA ALA A 80 -0.49 -10.23 -26.50
C ALA A 80 -1.45 -9.52 -25.52
N LEU A 81 -1.00 -9.25 -24.29
CA LEU A 81 -1.79 -8.50 -23.31
C LEU A 81 -2.06 -7.06 -23.77
N TYR A 82 -1.04 -6.38 -24.30
CA TYR A 82 -1.20 -5.02 -24.83
C TYR A 82 -2.10 -4.96 -26.07
N GLU A 83 -2.06 -5.99 -26.93
CA GLU A 83 -2.94 -6.09 -28.10
C GLU A 83 -4.39 -6.40 -27.70
N SER A 84 -4.60 -7.22 -26.67
CA SER A 84 -5.93 -7.56 -26.16
C SER A 84 -6.62 -6.43 -25.39
N ARG A 85 -5.90 -5.34 -25.07
CA ARG A 85 -6.45 -4.21 -24.34
C ARG A 85 -7.47 -3.47 -25.20
N SER A 86 -8.72 -3.43 -24.74
CA SER A 86 -9.69 -2.47 -25.25
C SER A 86 -9.33 -1.06 -24.79
N ALA A 87 -9.81 -0.04 -25.52
CA ALA A 87 -9.54 1.38 -25.25
C ALA A 87 -10.03 1.87 -23.86
N GLY A 88 -10.64 0.98 -23.07
CA GLY A 88 -11.28 1.32 -21.79
C GLY A 88 -12.60 2.05 -22.00
N ARG A 89 -13.24 2.42 -20.90
CA ARG A 89 -14.41 3.29 -20.90
C ARG A 89 -13.94 4.70 -20.60
N ASP A 90 -14.53 5.69 -21.26
CA ASP A 90 -14.27 7.08 -20.93
C ASP A 90 -14.71 7.36 -19.48
N VAL A 91 -13.82 7.96 -18.69
CA VAL A 91 -14.08 8.27 -17.27
C VAL A 91 -13.90 9.77 -17.09
N ASP A 92 -15.02 10.45 -16.84
CA ASP A 92 -15.00 11.84 -16.45
C ASP A 92 -14.49 11.96 -15.01
N LEU A 93 -13.35 12.65 -14.86
CA LEU A 93 -12.70 12.91 -13.59
C LEU A 93 -12.93 14.35 -13.11
N SER A 94 -13.91 15.07 -13.67
CA SER A 94 -14.30 16.36 -13.13
C SER A 94 -14.98 16.19 -11.77
N TRP A 95 -14.46 16.90 -10.77
CA TRP A 95 -14.96 16.98 -9.39
C TRP A 95 -15.54 18.35 -9.12
#